data_AF-A0A0F8ZHP9-F1
#
_entry.id   AF-A0A0F8ZHP9-F1
#
_cell.length_a   1.000
_cell.length_b   1.000
_cell.length_c   1.000
_cell.angle_alpha   90.00
_cell.angle_beta   90.00
_cell.angle_gamma   90.00
#
_symmetry.space_group_name_H-M   'P 1'
#
loop_
_entity.id
_entity.type
_entity.pdbx_description
1 polymer ?
#
loop_
_entity_poly.entity_id
_entity_poly.type
_entity_poly.pdbx_seq_one_letter_code
_entity_poly.pdbx_strand_id
1 'polypeptide(L)'
;SQYPLGGWPQRYPLKYDFSKNGNPDYTSFYTFNDGVVWENVNFLIHCYHTLGQERFLDPILRGMDFYLASQHESGAWGQQVTMDLKPAGARTYEPESLLPSDTYENAMLLLKFYQYTGNEKFLDGVPPAIEWLRKTMLPESMMGNSRYTHPTFVELGTNKPLFVHRKGSNVKYGYYYFDYQDDNLLSHYGGKTVIKIDNLEQEYKRIAVLSPEDASKNSPLKIEIYNGEATPQRFFNPERNGVSVPDEDQVKEILQSLDNKNRWLVKHGITSNPYIGDGQKQDLTDEYASRHVGDETDTSPFRDPSDQQYISTSKYIQNMHLLISYIRSISDN
;
A
#
# COMPACT_ATOMS: atom_id res chain seq x y z
N SER A 1 12.89 14.49 5.07
CA SER A 1 13.21 13.14 4.57
C SER A 1 13.05 13.01 3.06
N GLN A 2 12.25 13.88 2.40
CA GLN A 2 12.16 13.87 0.93
C GLN A 2 13.54 14.04 0.29
N TYR A 3 13.82 13.22 -0.72
CA TYR A 3 15.01 13.33 -1.53
C TYR A 3 14.89 14.45 -2.59
N PRO A 4 16.00 14.90 -3.20
CA PRO A 4 15.97 15.94 -4.22
C PRO A 4 15.03 15.63 -5.39
N LEU A 5 14.99 14.39 -5.88
CA LEU A 5 14.10 13.95 -6.98
C LEU A 5 12.62 13.81 -6.58
N GLY A 6 12.28 14.03 -5.30
CA GLY A 6 10.89 14.11 -4.86
C GLY A 6 10.34 12.86 -4.19
N GLY A 7 10.96 11.70 -4.32
CA GLY A 7 10.56 10.50 -3.59
C GLY A 7 11.04 10.48 -2.12
N TRP A 8 10.63 9.46 -1.37
CA TRP A 8 10.95 9.29 0.06
C TRP A 8 11.56 7.93 0.37
N PRO A 9 12.45 7.85 1.37
CA PRO A 9 12.89 6.59 1.95
C PRO A 9 11.80 5.98 2.83
N GLN A 10 11.85 4.66 3.03
CA GLN A 10 11.01 4.01 4.03
C GLN A 10 11.36 4.44 5.45
N ARG A 11 12.64 4.72 5.73
CA ARG A 11 13.13 5.13 7.06
C ARG A 11 13.93 6.42 7.02
N TYR A 12 13.74 7.25 8.04
CA TYR A 12 14.53 8.48 8.23
C TYR A 12 14.83 8.71 9.72
N PRO A 13 16.07 9.09 10.12
CA PRO A 13 17.29 9.21 9.30
C PRO A 13 17.65 7.91 8.57
N LEU A 14 18.40 8.04 7.48
CA LEU A 14 18.70 6.92 6.56
C LEU A 14 19.44 5.79 7.28
N LYS A 15 19.16 4.55 6.86
CA LYS A 15 19.74 3.31 7.37
C LYS A 15 20.44 2.57 6.23
N TYR A 16 21.55 1.93 6.57
CA TYR A 16 22.43 1.24 5.61
C TYR A 16 22.98 -0.08 6.18
N ASP A 17 22.59 -0.42 7.40
CA ASP A 17 23.12 -1.53 8.19
C ASP A 17 22.32 -2.82 8.00
N PHE A 18 21.10 -2.75 7.46
CA PHE A 18 20.30 -3.93 7.15
C PHE A 18 20.69 -4.51 5.78
N SER A 19 21.81 -5.24 5.73
CA SER A 19 22.15 -6.08 4.56
C SER A 19 21.79 -7.54 4.82
N LYS A 20 21.09 -8.16 3.86
CA LYS A 20 20.71 -9.58 3.94
C LYS A 20 20.95 -10.27 2.60
N ASN A 21 21.64 -11.41 2.64
CA ASN A 21 21.99 -12.22 1.45
C ASN A 21 22.71 -11.42 0.34
N GLY A 22 23.55 -10.46 0.72
CA GLY A 22 24.28 -9.61 -0.23
C GLY A 22 23.48 -8.44 -0.80
N ASN A 23 22.18 -8.34 -0.49
CA ASN A 23 21.37 -7.20 -0.89
C ASN A 23 21.63 -5.99 0.03
N PRO A 24 21.66 -4.76 -0.53
CA PRO A 24 21.77 -3.53 0.25
C PRO A 24 20.52 -3.27 1.09
N ASP A 25 20.64 -2.36 2.06
CA ASP A 25 19.52 -1.90 2.88
C ASP A 25 18.51 -1.09 2.03
N TYR A 26 17.43 -1.76 1.65
CA TYR A 26 16.37 -1.19 0.84
C TYR A 26 15.61 -0.05 1.53
N THR A 27 15.72 0.11 2.86
CA THR A 27 14.94 1.13 3.59
C THR A 27 15.38 2.56 3.28
N SER A 28 16.55 2.72 2.67
CA SER A 28 17.06 3.98 2.14
C SER A 28 16.61 4.28 0.70
N PHE A 29 16.07 3.31 -0.03
CA PHE A 29 15.61 3.51 -1.41
C PHE A 29 14.33 4.33 -1.47
N TYR A 30 14.05 4.90 -2.65
CA TYR A 30 12.73 5.46 -2.90
C TYR A 30 11.68 4.35 -2.76
N THR A 31 10.62 4.59 -1.98
CA THR A 31 9.68 3.54 -1.60
C THR A 31 8.26 3.90 -2.03
N PHE A 32 7.68 3.11 -2.93
CA PHE A 32 6.25 3.14 -3.23
C PHE A 32 5.45 2.23 -2.30
N ASN A 33 6.06 1.11 -1.87
CA ASN A 33 5.43 0.14 -0.97
C ASN A 33 4.69 0.81 0.20
N ASP A 34 3.48 0.34 0.49
CA ASP A 34 2.56 0.91 1.48
C ASP A 34 2.20 2.39 1.25
N GLY A 35 2.30 2.87 0.01
CA GLY A 35 1.94 4.23 -0.40
C GLY A 35 2.88 5.32 0.12
N VAL A 36 4.13 4.99 0.50
CA VAL A 36 5.04 5.92 1.21
C VAL A 36 5.19 7.26 0.48
N VAL A 37 5.43 7.29 -0.84
CA VAL A 37 5.50 8.57 -1.57
C VAL A 37 4.15 9.31 -1.54
N TRP A 38 3.07 8.63 -1.93
CA TRP A 38 1.74 9.24 -2.03
C TRP A 38 1.23 9.77 -0.70
N GLU A 39 1.31 9.00 0.39
CA GLU A 39 0.79 9.42 1.68
C GLU A 39 1.58 10.61 2.25
N ASN A 40 2.88 10.71 1.98
CA ASN A 40 3.65 11.93 2.30
C ASN A 40 3.21 13.12 1.45
N VAL A 41 3.03 12.95 0.13
CA VAL A 41 2.50 14.01 -0.75
C VAL A 41 1.12 14.46 -0.27
N ASN A 42 0.22 13.52 0.00
CA ASN A 42 -1.14 13.78 0.45
C ASN A 42 -1.17 14.49 1.81
N PHE A 43 -0.28 14.11 2.73
CA PHE A 43 -0.11 14.83 4.00
C PHE A 43 0.32 16.28 3.76
N LEU A 44 1.30 16.51 2.88
CA LEU A 44 1.74 17.86 2.55
C LEU A 44 0.64 18.68 1.86
N ILE A 45 -0.20 18.07 1.02
CA ILE A 45 -1.38 18.72 0.44
C ILE A 45 -2.34 19.15 1.56
N HIS A 46 -2.59 18.30 2.57
CA HIS A 46 -3.39 18.71 3.72
C HIS A 46 -2.75 19.87 4.51
N CYS A 47 -1.42 19.86 4.69
CA CYS A 47 -0.70 20.98 5.31
C CYS A 47 -0.82 22.26 4.49
N TYR A 48 -0.63 22.19 3.17
CA TYR A 48 -0.79 23.33 2.27
C TYR A 48 -2.19 23.91 2.38
N HIS A 49 -3.20 23.05 2.28
CA HIS A 49 -4.60 23.43 2.39
C HIS A 49 -4.93 24.10 3.74
N THR A 50 -4.41 23.55 4.83
CA THR A 50 -4.69 23.99 6.19
C THR A 50 -3.97 25.28 6.55
N LEU A 51 -2.70 25.40 6.15
CA LEU A 51 -1.80 26.45 6.61
C LEU A 51 -1.62 27.57 5.57
N GLY A 52 -1.99 27.34 4.31
CA GLY A 52 -1.82 28.29 3.20
C GLY A 52 -0.36 28.65 2.89
N GLN A 53 0.61 27.84 3.33
CA GLN A 53 2.03 28.16 3.20
C GLN A 53 2.60 27.61 1.89
N GLU A 54 3.02 28.50 0.99
CA GLU A 54 3.58 28.13 -0.33
C GLU A 54 4.79 27.20 -0.26
N ARG A 55 5.52 27.16 0.86
CA ARG A 55 6.66 26.25 1.06
C ARG A 55 6.30 24.76 0.90
N PHE A 56 5.02 24.41 0.98
CA PHE A 56 4.55 23.05 0.75
C PHE A 56 4.36 22.71 -0.73
N LEU A 57 4.23 23.70 -1.62
CA LEU A 57 3.98 23.46 -3.05
C LEU A 57 5.15 22.75 -3.72
N ASP A 58 6.39 23.22 -3.50
CA ASP A 58 7.58 22.59 -4.08
C ASP A 58 7.69 21.08 -3.73
N PRO A 59 7.67 20.66 -2.45
CA PRO A 59 7.81 19.24 -2.13
C PRO A 59 6.60 18.41 -2.60
N ILE A 60 5.40 18.98 -2.68
CA ILE A 60 4.23 18.32 -3.29
C ILE A 60 4.49 18.04 -4.77
N LEU A 61 4.87 19.08 -5.53
CA LEU A 61 5.09 18.97 -6.98
C LEU A 61 6.26 18.05 -7.31
N ARG A 62 7.37 18.13 -6.57
CA ARG A 62 8.49 17.18 -6.74
C ARG A 62 8.05 15.76 -6.44
N GLY A 63 7.23 15.54 -5.41
CA GLY A 63 6.69 14.22 -5.10
C GLY A 63 5.79 13.65 -6.20
N MET A 64 4.97 14.48 -6.85
CA MET A 64 4.17 14.08 -8.01
C MET A 64 5.05 13.79 -9.23
N ASP A 65 6.03 14.66 -9.50
CA ASP A 65 6.95 14.52 -10.63
C ASP A 65 7.83 13.26 -10.52
N PHE A 66 8.12 12.82 -9.29
CA PHE A 66 8.85 11.59 -9.05
C PHE A 66 8.17 10.37 -9.67
N TYR A 67 6.83 10.30 -9.72
CA TYR A 67 6.12 9.17 -10.33
C TYR A 67 6.44 9.01 -11.81
N LEU A 68 6.55 10.13 -12.54
CA LEU A 68 6.96 10.13 -13.94
C LEU A 68 8.45 9.81 -14.07
N ALA A 69 9.29 10.43 -13.25
CA ALA A 69 10.73 10.24 -13.29
C ALA A 69 11.15 8.79 -12.98
N SER A 70 10.41 8.11 -12.10
CA SER A 70 10.71 6.73 -11.67
C SER A 70 9.99 5.66 -12.48
N GLN A 71 9.18 6.03 -13.48
CA GLN A 71 8.49 5.05 -14.32
C GLN A 71 9.53 4.25 -15.12
N HIS A 72 9.50 2.93 -14.99
CA HIS A 72 10.37 2.07 -15.77
C HIS A 72 10.04 2.19 -17.26
N GLU A 73 11.01 1.94 -18.15
CA GLU A 73 10.84 2.04 -19.61
C GLU A 73 9.68 1.19 -20.16
N SER A 74 9.26 0.15 -19.42
CA SER A 74 8.11 -0.68 -19.77
C SER A 74 6.76 -0.03 -19.46
N GLY A 75 6.72 1.12 -18.80
CA GLY A 75 5.50 1.79 -18.32
C GLY A 75 5.06 1.42 -16.90
N ALA A 76 5.86 0.65 -16.15
CA ALA A 76 5.47 0.09 -14.86
C ALA A 76 6.35 0.58 -13.71
N TRP A 77 5.99 0.20 -12.48
CA TRP A 77 6.74 0.51 -11.26
C TRP A 77 6.99 -0.75 -10.43
N GLY A 78 8.11 -0.76 -9.72
CA GLY A 78 8.38 -1.68 -8.61
C GLY A 78 8.01 -1.05 -7.26
N GLN A 79 8.10 -1.84 -6.19
CA GLN A 79 7.81 -1.38 -4.83
C GLN A 79 8.88 -0.45 -4.27
N GLN A 80 10.13 -0.69 -4.66
CA GLN A 80 11.28 0.12 -4.31
C GLN A 80 12.02 0.51 -5.58
N VAL A 81 12.60 1.70 -5.54
CA VAL A 81 13.39 2.26 -6.62
C VAL A 81 14.72 2.75 -6.06
N THR A 82 15.82 2.26 -6.62
CA THR A 82 17.18 2.65 -6.23
C THR A 82 17.43 4.13 -6.49
N MET A 83 18.55 4.65 -5.97
CA MET A 83 18.93 6.04 -6.21
C MET A 83 19.26 6.36 -7.68
N ASP A 84 19.55 5.34 -8.50
CA ASP A 84 19.73 5.42 -9.96
C ASP A 84 18.45 5.09 -10.76
N LEU A 85 17.28 5.14 -10.11
CA LEU A 85 15.96 4.98 -10.71
C LEU A 85 15.70 3.61 -11.35
N LYS A 86 16.29 2.55 -10.78
CA LYS A 86 16.01 1.17 -11.17
C LYS A 86 15.06 0.52 -10.16
N PRO A 87 14.15 -0.38 -10.60
CA PRO A 87 13.42 -1.23 -9.68
C PRO A 87 14.39 -1.98 -8.76
N ALA A 88 14.00 -2.14 -7.50
CA ALA A 88 14.78 -2.88 -6.51
C ALA A 88 13.89 -3.86 -5.76
N GLY A 89 14.50 -4.95 -5.30
CA GLY A 89 13.89 -5.81 -4.28
C GLY A 89 13.99 -5.18 -2.89
N ALA A 90 13.30 -5.79 -1.94
CA ALA A 90 13.30 -5.38 -0.53
C ALA A 90 13.60 -6.54 0.41
N ARG A 91 12.58 -7.09 1.06
CA ARG A 91 12.73 -8.27 1.91
C ARG A 91 13.11 -9.47 1.04
N THR A 92 13.63 -10.54 1.64
CA THR A 92 14.06 -11.74 0.88
C THR A 92 12.95 -12.42 0.09
N TYR A 93 11.69 -12.07 0.34
CA TYR A 93 10.51 -12.52 -0.38
C TYR A 93 9.91 -11.45 -1.32
N GLU A 94 10.61 -10.34 -1.53
CA GLU A 94 10.23 -9.25 -2.43
C GLU A 94 11.37 -9.06 -3.43
N PRO A 95 11.39 -9.87 -4.51
CA PRO A 95 12.48 -9.84 -5.47
C PRO A 95 12.49 -8.52 -6.26
N GLU A 96 13.64 -8.23 -6.87
CA GLU A 96 13.76 -7.14 -7.85
C GLU A 96 12.81 -7.38 -9.02
N SER A 97 11.72 -6.61 -9.05
CA SER A 97 10.59 -6.87 -9.94
C SER A 97 9.71 -5.63 -10.13
N LEU A 98 8.83 -5.71 -11.13
CA LEU A 98 7.73 -4.77 -11.34
C LEU A 98 6.45 -5.35 -10.74
N LEU A 99 5.56 -4.50 -10.24
CA LEU A 99 4.34 -4.93 -9.58
C LEU A 99 3.09 -4.38 -10.28
N PRO A 100 2.15 -5.25 -10.69
CA PRO A 100 0.88 -4.84 -11.27
C PRO A 100 0.02 -3.97 -10.34
N SER A 101 0.01 -4.24 -9.03
CA SER A 101 -0.72 -3.43 -8.06
C SER A 101 -0.17 -2.01 -7.96
N ASP A 102 1.14 -1.84 -7.71
CA ASP A 102 1.76 -0.52 -7.68
C ASP A 102 1.64 0.22 -9.02
N THR A 103 1.72 -0.50 -10.14
CA THR A 103 1.57 0.10 -11.47
C THR A 103 0.17 0.64 -11.71
N TYR A 104 -0.87 -0.12 -11.35
CA TYR A 104 -2.25 0.35 -11.42
C TYR A 104 -2.49 1.56 -10.51
N GLU A 105 -2.03 1.48 -9.25
CA GLU A 105 -2.22 2.56 -8.27
C GLU A 105 -1.50 3.85 -8.69
N ASN A 106 -0.25 3.73 -9.15
CA ASN A 106 0.53 4.86 -9.62
C ASN A 106 -0.08 5.49 -10.88
N ALA A 107 -0.60 4.68 -11.82
CA ALA A 107 -1.31 5.20 -12.98
C ALA A 107 -2.61 5.94 -12.60
N MET A 108 -3.36 5.44 -11.61
CA MET A 108 -4.52 6.16 -11.06
C MET A 108 -4.11 7.48 -10.39
N LEU A 109 -2.96 7.50 -9.70
CA LEU A 109 -2.42 8.72 -9.09
C LEU A 109 -1.97 9.75 -10.13
N LEU A 110 -1.41 9.33 -11.25
CA LEU A 110 -1.09 10.21 -12.37
C LEU A 110 -2.33 10.96 -12.89
N LEU A 111 -3.47 10.28 -13.06
CA LEU A 111 -4.74 10.94 -13.41
C LEU A 111 -5.16 11.98 -12.36
N LYS A 112 -5.00 11.62 -11.08
CA LYS A 112 -5.27 12.51 -9.96
C LYS A 112 -4.35 13.72 -9.94
N PHE A 113 -3.08 13.57 -10.31
CA PHE A 113 -2.13 14.68 -10.39
C PHE A 113 -2.49 15.64 -11.52
N TYR A 114 -2.97 15.15 -12.66
CA TYR A 114 -3.53 16.02 -13.69
C TYR A 114 -4.73 16.81 -13.15
N GLN A 115 -5.65 16.17 -12.43
CA GLN A 115 -6.76 16.87 -11.78
C GLN A 115 -6.32 17.86 -10.69
N TYR A 116 -5.14 17.68 -10.09
CA TYR A 116 -4.63 18.62 -9.08
C TYR A 116 -3.85 19.78 -9.69
N THR A 117 -3.20 19.58 -10.82
CA THR A 117 -2.25 20.55 -11.36
C THR A 117 -2.71 21.19 -12.67
N GLY A 118 -3.59 20.53 -13.41
CA GLY A 118 -3.87 20.84 -14.81
C GLY A 118 -2.69 20.53 -15.74
N ASN A 119 -1.63 19.88 -15.26
CA ASN A 119 -0.45 19.62 -16.07
C ASN A 119 -0.58 18.31 -16.85
N GLU A 120 -0.75 18.41 -18.16
CA GLU A 120 -1.01 17.28 -19.05
C GLU A 120 0.11 16.23 -19.05
N LYS A 121 1.34 16.58 -18.63
CA LYS A 121 2.46 15.63 -18.55
C LYS A 121 2.15 14.40 -17.70
N PHE A 122 1.25 14.52 -16.73
CA PHE A 122 0.86 13.38 -15.90
C PHE A 122 0.02 12.36 -16.67
N LEU A 123 -0.58 12.72 -17.80
CA LEU A 123 -1.29 11.77 -18.65
C LEU A 123 -0.33 10.86 -19.43
N ASP A 124 0.90 11.30 -19.69
CA ASP A 124 1.87 10.59 -20.55
C ASP A 124 2.22 9.20 -20.02
N GLY A 125 2.31 9.04 -18.70
CA GLY A 125 2.66 7.77 -18.06
C GLY A 125 1.51 6.74 -18.00
N VAL A 126 0.27 7.13 -18.28
CA VAL A 126 -0.90 6.26 -18.09
C VAL A 126 -1.10 5.24 -19.22
N PRO A 127 -1.04 5.61 -20.53
CA PRO A 127 -1.13 4.64 -21.62
C PRO A 127 -0.12 3.49 -21.56
N PRO A 128 1.21 3.72 -21.37
CA PRO A 128 2.16 2.61 -21.31
C PRO A 128 1.93 1.71 -20.08
N ALA A 129 1.44 2.26 -18.96
CA ALA A 129 1.06 1.45 -17.79
C ALA A 129 -0.13 0.52 -18.11
N ILE A 130 -1.17 1.02 -18.78
CA ILE A 130 -2.32 0.21 -19.22
C ILE A 130 -1.86 -0.92 -20.15
N GLU A 131 -1.01 -0.60 -21.14
CA GLU A 131 -0.47 -1.59 -22.07
C GLU A 131 0.32 -2.68 -21.34
N TRP A 132 1.19 -2.29 -20.41
CA TRP A 132 1.99 -3.22 -19.64
C TRP A 132 1.15 -4.14 -18.74
N LEU A 133 0.12 -3.59 -18.07
CA LEU A 133 -0.81 -4.38 -17.28
C LEU A 133 -1.51 -5.44 -18.14
N ARG A 134 -2.05 -5.05 -19.31
CA ARG A 134 -2.66 -6.02 -20.24
C ARG A 134 -1.69 -7.12 -20.67
N LYS A 135 -0.44 -6.76 -20.95
CA LYS A 135 0.60 -7.70 -21.38
C LYS A 135 1.03 -8.69 -20.29
N THR A 136 0.86 -8.34 -19.01
CA THR A 136 1.33 -9.12 -17.85
C THR A 136 0.22 -9.87 -17.12
N MET A 137 -0.97 -9.95 -17.72
CA MET A 137 -2.04 -10.80 -17.23
C MET A 137 -1.60 -12.25 -17.13
N LEU A 138 -2.08 -12.95 -16.09
CA LEU A 138 -1.85 -14.38 -15.92
C LEU A 138 -2.51 -15.17 -17.06
N PRO A 139 -1.89 -16.29 -17.51
CA PRO A 139 -2.58 -17.23 -18.37
C PRO A 139 -3.78 -17.84 -17.65
N GLU A 140 -4.80 -18.26 -18.40
CA GLU A 140 -6.06 -18.79 -17.87
C GLU A 140 -5.86 -19.90 -16.82
N SER A 141 -4.88 -20.79 -17.05
CA SER A 141 -4.52 -21.88 -16.12
C SER A 141 -4.09 -21.40 -14.73
N MET A 142 -3.57 -20.18 -14.61
CA MET A 142 -3.08 -19.60 -13.35
C MET A 142 -4.06 -18.59 -12.73
N MET A 143 -5.19 -18.28 -13.38
CA MET A 143 -6.16 -17.31 -12.87
C MET A 143 -7.01 -17.84 -11.71
N GLY A 144 -6.95 -19.15 -11.42
CA GLY A 144 -7.67 -19.78 -10.31
C GLY A 144 -9.18 -19.61 -10.42
N ASN A 145 -9.75 -20.00 -11.56
CA ASN A 145 -11.18 -19.79 -11.90
C ASN A 145 -11.57 -18.29 -11.83
N SER A 146 -10.77 -17.44 -12.49
CA SER A 146 -10.97 -15.98 -12.55
C SER A 146 -10.91 -15.25 -11.20
N ARG A 147 -10.32 -15.87 -10.18
CA ARG A 147 -10.07 -15.23 -8.87
C ARG A 147 -8.97 -14.17 -8.95
N TYR A 148 -8.03 -14.34 -9.86
CA TYR A 148 -6.87 -13.46 -10.04
C TYR A 148 -6.73 -13.02 -11.49
N THR A 149 -6.11 -11.86 -11.70
CA THR A 149 -5.80 -11.39 -13.06
C THR A 149 -4.30 -11.26 -13.33
N HIS A 150 -3.48 -11.04 -12.29
CA HIS A 150 -2.05 -10.77 -12.42
C HIS A 150 -1.24 -11.51 -11.34
N PRO A 151 0.06 -11.79 -11.57
CA PRO A 151 0.97 -12.15 -10.49
C PRO A 151 1.21 -10.93 -9.60
N THR A 152 1.71 -11.15 -8.39
CA THR A 152 2.17 -10.03 -7.54
C THR A 152 3.45 -9.41 -8.07
N PHE A 153 4.38 -10.24 -8.55
CA PHE A 153 5.68 -9.81 -9.06
C PHE A 153 5.85 -10.21 -10.52
N VAL A 154 6.48 -9.33 -11.31
CA VAL A 154 6.79 -9.55 -12.72
C VAL A 154 8.29 -9.34 -12.94
N GLU A 155 8.93 -10.32 -13.58
CA GLU A 155 10.37 -10.31 -13.89
C GLU A 155 10.72 -9.20 -14.89
N LEU A 156 11.78 -8.46 -14.59
CA LEU A 156 12.33 -7.41 -15.45
C LEU A 156 12.79 -7.99 -16.80
N GLY A 157 12.53 -7.26 -17.88
CA GLY A 157 12.96 -7.61 -19.24
C GLY A 157 12.13 -8.72 -19.91
N THR A 158 11.66 -9.72 -19.17
CA THR A 158 10.91 -10.86 -19.74
C THR A 158 9.40 -10.72 -19.62
N ASN A 159 8.91 -9.94 -18.65
CA ASN A 159 7.49 -9.83 -18.26
C ASN A 159 6.86 -11.15 -17.77
N LYS A 160 7.67 -12.12 -17.35
CA LYS A 160 7.16 -13.38 -16.78
C LYS A 160 6.67 -13.18 -15.35
N PRO A 161 5.61 -13.90 -14.92
CA PRO A 161 5.20 -13.90 -13.52
C PRO A 161 6.30 -14.49 -12.63
N LEU A 162 6.58 -13.88 -11.49
CA LEU A 162 7.45 -14.44 -10.46
C LEU A 162 6.61 -14.87 -9.26
N PHE A 163 6.77 -16.12 -8.84
CA PHE A 163 6.11 -16.67 -7.66
C PHE A 163 7.16 -16.94 -6.60
N VAL A 164 6.88 -16.48 -5.38
CA VAL A 164 7.81 -16.59 -4.25
C VAL A 164 7.37 -17.77 -3.39
N HIS A 165 8.35 -18.56 -2.97
CA HIS A 165 8.20 -19.74 -2.14
C HIS A 165 9.16 -19.69 -0.97
N ARG A 166 8.95 -20.58 0.01
CA ARG A 166 9.78 -20.68 1.21
C ARG A 166 10.13 -22.13 1.49
N LYS A 167 11.35 -22.38 1.92
CA LYS A 167 11.82 -23.69 2.41
C LYS A 167 12.62 -23.52 3.70
N GLY A 168 12.67 -24.54 4.54
CA GLY A 168 13.46 -24.61 5.77
C GLY A 168 12.69 -24.24 7.04
N SER A 169 13.27 -24.53 8.21
CA SER A 169 12.50 -24.55 9.47
C SER A 169 12.20 -23.18 10.10
N ASN A 170 13.07 -22.19 10.00
CA ASN A 170 12.95 -20.94 10.77
C ASN A 170 13.62 -19.75 10.08
N VAL A 171 13.68 -18.60 10.74
CA VAL A 171 14.27 -17.37 10.20
C VAL A 171 15.76 -17.53 9.83
N LYS A 172 16.47 -18.45 10.48
CA LYS A 172 17.91 -18.68 10.28
C LYS A 172 18.21 -19.73 9.21
N TYR A 173 17.51 -20.86 9.26
CA TYR A 173 17.74 -22.01 8.37
C TYR A 173 16.69 -22.12 7.25
N GLY A 174 15.74 -21.18 7.21
CA GLY A 174 14.79 -21.02 6.13
C GLY A 174 15.24 -19.95 5.14
N TYR A 175 14.85 -20.13 3.89
CA TYR A 175 15.14 -19.20 2.81
C TYR A 175 13.95 -19.10 1.87
N TYR A 176 13.89 -17.96 1.19
CA TYR A 176 12.93 -17.72 0.11
C TYR A 176 13.62 -17.91 -1.22
N TYR A 177 12.88 -18.41 -2.19
CA TYR A 177 13.27 -18.51 -3.58
C TYR A 177 12.07 -18.16 -4.45
N PHE A 178 12.31 -17.94 -5.73
CA PHE A 178 11.23 -17.69 -6.67
C PHE A 178 11.48 -18.46 -7.97
N ASP A 179 10.38 -18.85 -8.61
CA ASP A 179 10.38 -19.43 -9.93
C ASP A 179 9.08 -19.05 -10.67
N TYR A 180 8.71 -19.83 -11.68
CA TYR A 180 7.56 -19.56 -12.56
C TYR A 180 6.35 -20.47 -12.27
N GLN A 181 6.38 -21.27 -11.21
CA GLN A 181 5.30 -22.17 -10.81
C GLN A 181 4.43 -21.52 -9.72
N ASP A 182 3.11 -21.63 -9.85
CA ASP A 182 2.16 -20.98 -8.94
C ASP A 182 1.63 -21.91 -7.84
N ASP A 183 2.30 -23.03 -7.59
CA ASP A 183 2.01 -23.96 -6.51
C ASP A 183 2.72 -23.58 -5.20
N ASN A 184 2.15 -23.96 -4.06
CA ASN A 184 2.74 -23.72 -2.73
C ASN A 184 3.21 -22.27 -2.48
N LEU A 185 2.36 -21.31 -2.85
CA LEU A 185 2.60 -19.89 -2.63
C LEU A 185 2.62 -19.53 -1.14
N LEU A 186 3.32 -18.45 -0.80
CA LEU A 186 3.35 -17.93 0.57
C LEU A 186 1.93 -17.58 1.06
N SER A 187 1.57 -18.04 2.26
CA SER A 187 0.28 -17.63 2.85
C SER A 187 0.31 -16.21 3.44
N HIS A 188 1.49 -15.75 3.87
CA HIS A 188 1.68 -14.44 4.50
C HIS A 188 1.94 -13.32 3.51
N TYR A 189 2.16 -13.64 2.23
CA TYR A 189 2.38 -12.67 1.17
C TYR A 189 1.78 -13.21 -0.13
N GLY A 190 0.65 -12.65 -0.57
CA GLY A 190 -0.07 -13.18 -1.72
C GLY A 190 0.80 -13.15 -2.98
N GLY A 191 0.87 -14.27 -3.71
CA GLY A 191 1.62 -14.37 -4.98
C GLY A 191 0.83 -13.91 -6.22
N LYS A 192 -0.46 -13.58 -6.06
CA LYS A 192 -1.35 -13.13 -7.15
C LYS A 192 -2.28 -12.03 -6.66
N THR A 193 -2.72 -11.19 -7.59
CA THR A 193 -3.56 -10.02 -7.32
C THR A 193 -4.68 -9.86 -8.36
N VAL A 194 -5.57 -8.92 -8.10
CA VAL A 194 -6.66 -8.52 -9.00
C VAL A 194 -6.48 -7.05 -9.37
N ILE A 195 -6.25 -6.81 -10.65
CA ILE A 195 -6.18 -5.47 -11.24
C ILE A 195 -7.44 -5.21 -12.07
N LYS A 196 -8.06 -4.06 -11.84
CA LYS A 196 -9.27 -3.61 -12.56
C LYS A 196 -8.88 -2.69 -13.73
N ILE A 197 -8.20 -3.24 -14.73
CA ILE A 197 -7.66 -2.46 -15.87
C ILE A 197 -8.76 -1.62 -16.53
N ASP A 198 -9.96 -2.19 -16.74
CA ASP A 198 -11.08 -1.46 -17.35
C ASP A 198 -11.47 -0.19 -16.60
N ASN A 199 -11.36 -0.18 -15.26
CA ASN A 199 -11.63 1.01 -14.46
C ASN A 199 -10.58 2.09 -14.73
N LEU A 200 -9.30 1.73 -14.80
CA LEU A 200 -8.21 2.68 -15.13
C LEU A 200 -8.39 3.24 -16.53
N GLU A 201 -8.77 2.43 -17.51
CA GLU A 201 -9.01 2.88 -18.88
C GLU A 201 -10.20 3.82 -19.02
N GLN A 202 -11.30 3.50 -18.36
CA GLN A 202 -12.48 4.35 -18.33
C GLN A 202 -12.16 5.69 -17.67
N GLU A 203 -11.41 5.66 -16.56
CA GLU A 203 -11.00 6.88 -15.87
C GLU A 203 -10.03 7.71 -16.70
N TYR A 204 -9.05 7.09 -17.35
CA TYR A 204 -8.15 7.79 -18.27
C TYR A 204 -8.92 8.46 -19.41
N LYS A 205 -9.83 7.73 -20.08
CA LYS A 205 -10.66 8.29 -21.16
C LYS A 205 -11.52 9.47 -20.67
N ARG A 206 -12.06 9.38 -19.45
CA ARG A 206 -12.88 10.44 -18.85
C ARG A 206 -12.05 11.68 -18.52
N ILE A 207 -10.82 11.49 -18.04
CA ILE A 207 -9.95 12.57 -17.56
C ILE A 207 -9.18 13.23 -18.70
N ALA A 208 -8.68 12.46 -19.66
CA ALA A 208 -7.83 12.96 -20.75
C ALA A 208 -8.56 13.90 -21.74
N VAL A 209 -9.89 13.94 -21.72
CA VAL A 209 -10.69 14.87 -22.54
C VAL A 209 -10.97 16.22 -21.88
N LEU A 210 -10.61 16.37 -20.60
CA LEU A 210 -10.80 17.63 -19.88
C LEU A 210 -9.69 18.62 -20.25
N SER A 211 -10.03 19.91 -20.37
CA SER A 211 -9.02 20.97 -20.43
C SER A 211 -8.24 21.06 -19.11
N PRO A 212 -6.99 21.58 -19.09
CA PRO A 212 -6.25 21.86 -17.87
C PRO A 212 -7.07 22.61 -16.83
N GLU A 213 -7.83 23.62 -17.25
CA GLU A 213 -8.68 24.44 -16.40
C GLU A 213 -9.82 23.62 -15.78
N ASP A 214 -10.53 22.82 -16.58
CA ASP A 214 -11.65 21.99 -16.14
C ASP A 214 -11.19 20.85 -15.24
N ALA A 215 -10.08 20.20 -15.58
CA ALA A 215 -9.49 19.12 -14.79
C ALA A 215 -9.13 19.60 -13.38
N SER A 216 -8.57 20.81 -13.29
CA SER A 216 -8.05 21.39 -12.05
C SER A 216 -8.98 22.39 -11.38
N LYS A 217 -10.25 22.53 -11.82
CA LYS A 217 -11.19 23.53 -11.31
C LYS A 217 -11.40 23.47 -9.79
N ASN A 218 -11.38 22.26 -9.22
CA ASN A 218 -11.57 22.01 -7.79
C ASN A 218 -10.26 21.61 -7.09
N SER A 219 -9.12 22.00 -7.66
CA SER A 219 -7.83 21.56 -7.16
C SER A 219 -7.56 22.07 -5.73
N PRO A 220 -7.08 21.20 -4.83
CA PRO A 220 -6.62 21.62 -3.50
C PRO A 220 -5.34 22.47 -3.55
N LEU A 221 -4.67 22.52 -4.71
CA LEU A 221 -3.45 23.30 -4.94
C LEU A 221 -3.72 24.71 -5.47
N LYS A 222 -4.95 25.01 -5.93
CA LYS A 222 -5.34 26.35 -6.41
C LYS A 222 -5.73 27.31 -5.28
N ILE A 223 -5.54 26.93 -4.02
CA ILE A 223 -6.11 27.65 -2.90
C ILE A 223 -5.27 28.88 -2.56
N GLU A 224 -5.92 30.02 -2.72
CA GLU A 224 -5.61 31.34 -2.14
C GLU A 224 -5.46 31.24 -0.61
N ILE A 225 -4.61 32.08 -0.04
CA ILE A 225 -4.33 32.18 1.40
C ILE A 225 -5.60 31.92 2.23
N TYR A 226 -5.60 30.84 3.02
CA TYR A 226 -6.71 30.53 3.91
C TYR A 226 -6.80 31.59 5.03
N ASN A 227 -7.79 32.49 4.93
CA ASN A 227 -8.02 33.60 5.87
C ASN A 227 -9.18 33.32 6.86
N GLY A 228 -9.63 32.08 6.99
CA GLY A 228 -10.72 31.74 7.91
C GLY A 228 -10.22 31.44 9.34
N GLU A 229 -11.12 31.51 10.31
CA GLU A 229 -10.80 31.28 11.73
C GLU A 229 -10.65 29.78 12.09
N ALA A 230 -11.09 28.86 11.24
CA ALA A 230 -11.13 27.41 11.54
C ALA A 230 -10.97 26.52 10.30
N THR A 231 -9.96 25.65 10.31
CA THR A 231 -9.59 24.75 9.21
C THR A 231 -10.80 24.14 8.47
N PRO A 232 -10.89 24.25 7.13
CA PRO A 232 -12.03 23.70 6.39
C PRO A 232 -12.08 22.18 6.51
N GLN A 233 -12.94 21.66 7.39
CA GLN A 233 -13.11 20.22 7.64
C GLN A 233 -13.53 19.45 6.38
N ARG A 234 -14.13 20.11 5.39
CA ARG A 234 -14.61 19.49 4.12
C ARG A 234 -13.52 18.83 3.27
N PHE A 235 -12.24 19.16 3.48
CA PHE A 235 -11.12 18.54 2.77
C PHE A 235 -10.38 17.49 3.59
N PHE A 236 -10.65 17.42 4.88
CA PHE A 236 -10.37 16.22 5.64
C PHE A 236 -11.48 15.26 5.26
N ASN A 237 -11.16 14.18 4.55
CA ASN A 237 -12.11 13.10 4.37
C ASN A 237 -11.95 12.13 5.55
N PRO A 238 -12.71 12.28 6.66
CA PRO A 238 -12.71 11.28 7.73
C PRO A 238 -13.29 9.95 7.24
N GLU A 239 -14.04 9.95 6.13
CA GLU A 239 -14.59 8.78 5.47
C GLU A 239 -13.59 8.16 4.49
N ARG A 240 -12.39 7.81 5.00
CA ARG A 240 -11.49 6.93 4.23
C ARG A 240 -12.12 5.57 3.90
N ASN A 241 -13.21 5.22 4.59
CA ASN A 241 -14.01 4.04 4.34
C ASN A 241 -15.47 4.46 4.28
N GLY A 242 -16.18 4.08 3.21
CA GLY A 242 -17.63 4.21 3.08
C GLY A 242 -18.38 3.31 4.06
N VAL A 243 -18.16 3.53 5.35
CA VAL A 243 -18.79 2.80 6.44
C VAL A 243 -20.21 3.34 6.55
N SER A 244 -21.19 2.45 6.42
CA SER A 244 -22.58 2.79 6.66
C SER A 244 -22.73 3.40 8.05
N VAL A 245 -23.47 4.51 8.16
CA VAL A 245 -23.90 5.05 9.44
C VAL A 245 -24.66 3.94 10.18
N PRO A 246 -24.25 3.54 11.39
CA PRO A 246 -24.93 2.48 12.11
C PRO A 246 -26.29 2.96 12.63
N ASP A 247 -27.23 2.04 12.80
CA ASP A 247 -28.48 2.31 13.49
C ASP A 247 -28.31 2.28 15.03
N GLU A 248 -29.38 2.66 15.75
CA GLU A 248 -29.39 2.67 17.21
C GLU A 248 -29.10 1.30 17.83
N ASP A 249 -29.55 0.21 17.20
CA ASP A 249 -29.41 -1.13 17.76
C ASP A 249 -27.97 -1.61 17.62
N GLN A 250 -27.32 -1.32 16.50
CA GLN A 250 -25.88 -1.52 16.32
C GLN A 250 -25.05 -0.71 17.32
N VAL A 251 -25.43 0.54 17.60
CA VAL A 251 -24.78 1.36 18.63
C VAL A 251 -24.92 0.72 20.01
N LYS A 252 -26.14 0.27 20.37
CA LYS A 252 -26.39 -0.42 21.65
C LYS A 252 -25.57 -1.71 21.74
N GLU A 253 -25.47 -2.51 20.68
CA GLU A 253 -24.67 -3.72 20.64
C GLU A 253 -23.18 -3.42 20.89
N ILE A 254 -22.64 -2.40 20.21
CA ILE A 254 -21.24 -1.97 20.41
C ILE A 254 -21.01 -1.58 21.87
N LEU A 255 -21.90 -0.80 22.48
CA LEU A 255 -21.76 -0.38 23.88
C LEU A 255 -21.92 -1.56 24.85
N GLN A 256 -22.87 -2.47 24.60
CA GLN A 256 -23.09 -3.67 25.41
C GLN A 256 -21.94 -4.68 25.33
N SER A 257 -21.15 -4.65 24.25
CA SER A 257 -19.98 -5.51 24.09
C SER A 257 -18.75 -5.08 24.92
N LEU A 258 -18.82 -3.95 25.62
CA LEU A 258 -17.77 -3.53 26.56
C LEU A 258 -17.74 -4.46 27.77
N ASP A 259 -16.53 -4.85 28.20
CA ASP A 259 -16.36 -5.56 29.46
C ASP A 259 -16.49 -4.61 30.67
N ASN A 260 -16.39 -5.18 31.88
CA ASN A 260 -16.45 -4.42 33.15
C ASN A 260 -15.30 -3.41 33.35
N LYS A 261 -14.33 -3.36 32.43
CA LYS A 261 -13.23 -2.38 32.39
C LYS A 261 -13.33 -1.43 31.20
N ASN A 262 -14.48 -1.38 30.53
CA ASN A 262 -14.74 -0.56 29.34
C ASN A 262 -13.80 -0.88 28.17
N ARG A 263 -13.57 -2.17 27.90
CA ARG A 263 -12.74 -2.64 26.78
C ARG A 263 -13.57 -3.47 25.82
N TRP A 264 -13.33 -3.29 24.53
CA TRP A 264 -13.76 -4.23 23.50
C TRP A 264 -12.71 -5.31 23.34
N LEU A 265 -13.05 -6.52 23.79
CA LEU A 265 -12.18 -7.68 23.68
C LEU A 265 -12.53 -8.50 22.44
N VAL A 266 -11.51 -9.05 21.79
CA VAL A 266 -11.68 -9.99 20.68
C VAL A 266 -11.04 -11.33 21.01
N LYS A 267 -11.65 -12.41 20.53
CA LYS A 267 -11.02 -13.74 20.45
C LYS A 267 -10.29 -13.89 19.13
N HIS A 268 -9.37 -14.83 19.06
CA HIS A 268 -8.56 -15.10 17.87
C HIS A 268 -7.86 -13.84 17.34
N GLY A 269 -7.26 -13.07 18.25
CA GLY A 269 -6.51 -11.86 17.92
C GLY A 269 -5.24 -12.16 17.14
N ILE A 270 -4.64 -11.13 16.55
CA ILE A 270 -3.29 -11.22 15.98
C ILE A 270 -2.29 -11.06 17.13
N THR A 271 -1.37 -12.02 17.27
CA THR A 271 -0.31 -12.05 18.27
C THR A 271 1.02 -12.49 17.64
N SER A 272 2.08 -12.55 18.44
CA SER A 272 3.40 -13.04 18.02
C SER A 272 4.02 -13.90 19.11
N ASN A 273 4.88 -14.85 18.73
CA ASN A 273 5.67 -15.60 19.71
C ASN A 273 6.62 -14.64 20.45
N PRO A 274 6.80 -14.80 21.78
CA PRO A 274 7.87 -14.11 22.49
C PRO A 274 9.23 -14.47 21.90
N TYR A 275 10.17 -13.53 21.87
CA TYR A 275 11.52 -13.82 21.42
C TYR A 275 12.25 -14.72 22.42
N ILE A 276 12.64 -15.91 21.98
CA ILE A 276 13.34 -16.92 22.79
C ILE A 276 14.74 -17.26 22.24
N GLY A 277 15.26 -16.47 21.31
CA GLY A 277 16.54 -16.72 20.62
C GLY A 277 16.35 -17.28 19.21
N ASP A 278 17.48 -17.57 18.55
CA ASP A 278 17.49 -18.13 17.20
C ASP A 278 16.95 -19.57 17.17
N GLY A 279 16.15 -19.88 16.14
CA GLY A 279 15.76 -21.25 15.82
C GLY A 279 16.97 -22.15 15.55
N GLN A 280 16.90 -23.39 16.04
CA GLN A 280 17.97 -24.39 15.94
C GLN A 280 17.66 -25.52 14.95
N LYS A 281 16.39 -25.71 14.60
CA LYS A 281 15.95 -26.72 13.62
C LYS A 281 16.49 -26.36 12.23
N GLN A 282 17.08 -27.34 11.55
CA GLN A 282 17.73 -27.16 10.24
C GLN A 282 17.07 -27.95 9.12
N ASP A 283 15.90 -28.54 9.39
CA ASP A 283 15.22 -29.42 8.46
C ASP A 283 14.79 -28.66 7.20
N LEU A 284 15.03 -29.27 6.04
CA LEU A 284 14.58 -28.77 4.75
C LEU A 284 13.09 -29.10 4.54
N THR A 285 12.23 -28.38 5.25
CA THR A 285 10.76 -28.54 5.22
C THR A 285 10.07 -27.45 4.40
N ASP A 286 8.90 -27.76 3.86
CA ASP A 286 7.96 -26.81 3.23
C ASP A 286 6.77 -26.47 4.15
N GLU A 287 6.73 -27.02 5.38
CA GLU A 287 5.63 -26.86 6.34
C GLU A 287 5.22 -25.40 6.57
N TYR A 288 6.19 -24.49 6.53
CA TYR A 288 6.00 -23.06 6.81
C TYR A 288 5.80 -22.21 5.54
N ALA A 289 5.80 -22.81 4.35
CA ALA A 289 5.51 -22.08 3.11
C ALA A 289 4.07 -21.53 3.13
N SER A 290 3.13 -22.35 3.55
CA SER A 290 1.70 -22.02 3.62
C SER A 290 1.21 -21.63 5.01
N ARG A 291 2.12 -21.19 5.91
CA ARG A 291 1.76 -20.69 7.25
C ARG A 291 2.12 -19.22 7.44
N HIS A 292 1.33 -18.54 8.29
CA HIS A 292 1.55 -17.13 8.65
C HIS A 292 2.69 -16.95 9.67
N VAL A 293 3.08 -18.03 10.35
CA VAL A 293 4.19 -18.07 11.31
C VAL A 293 4.96 -19.37 11.14
N GLY A 294 6.27 -19.27 11.33
CA GLY A 294 7.21 -20.38 11.39
C GLY A 294 7.11 -21.20 12.66
N ASP A 295 8.27 -21.68 13.14
CA ASP A 295 8.39 -22.42 14.39
C ASP A 295 8.24 -21.50 15.63
N GLU A 296 8.43 -22.05 16.83
CA GLU A 296 8.32 -21.35 18.10
C GLU A 296 9.25 -20.13 18.25
N THR A 297 10.27 -20.01 17.39
CA THR A 297 11.21 -18.88 17.38
C THR A 297 10.83 -17.77 16.38
N ASP A 298 9.84 -18.01 15.52
CA ASP A 298 9.36 -17.03 14.55
C ASP A 298 8.41 -16.02 15.23
N THR A 299 8.82 -14.75 15.25
CA THR A 299 8.06 -13.65 15.86
C THR A 299 7.11 -12.96 14.87
N SER A 300 6.87 -13.56 13.70
CA SER A 300 5.91 -13.06 12.72
C SER A 300 4.49 -13.04 13.31
N PRO A 301 3.67 -12.04 12.98
CA PRO A 301 2.31 -11.95 13.49
C PRO A 301 1.43 -13.06 12.91
N PHE A 302 0.64 -13.70 13.76
CA PHE A 302 -0.33 -14.72 13.36
C PHE A 302 -1.62 -14.63 14.17
N ARG A 303 -2.67 -15.26 13.64
CA ARG A 303 -3.95 -15.38 14.34
C ARG A 303 -3.85 -16.49 15.39
N ASP A 304 -4.06 -16.13 16.66
CA ASP A 304 -4.14 -17.11 17.74
C ASP A 304 -5.37 -18.02 17.53
N PRO A 305 -5.21 -19.35 17.42
CA PRO A 305 -6.35 -20.26 17.30
C PRO A 305 -7.13 -20.41 18.61
N SER A 306 -6.61 -19.95 19.75
CA SER A 306 -7.25 -20.08 21.05
C SER A 306 -8.38 -19.06 21.27
N ASP A 307 -9.18 -19.32 22.31
CA ASP A 307 -10.25 -18.44 22.80
C ASP A 307 -9.75 -17.32 23.73
N GLN A 308 -8.43 -17.12 23.82
CA GLN A 308 -7.84 -16.03 24.59
C GLN A 308 -8.39 -14.68 24.11
N GLN A 309 -8.65 -13.80 25.09
CA GLN A 309 -9.17 -12.46 24.83
C GLN A 309 -8.03 -11.44 24.69
N TYR A 310 -8.15 -10.60 23.67
CA TYR A 310 -7.16 -9.57 23.31
C TYR A 310 -7.81 -8.19 23.22
N ILE A 311 -7.01 -7.16 23.50
CA ILE A 311 -7.31 -5.79 23.05
C ILE A 311 -6.80 -5.67 21.61
N SER A 312 -7.65 -5.23 20.69
CA SER A 312 -7.29 -5.06 19.29
C SER A 312 -7.46 -3.60 18.87
N THR A 313 -6.38 -3.01 18.35
CA THR A 313 -6.41 -1.66 17.77
C THR A 313 -7.41 -1.57 16.61
N SER A 314 -7.49 -2.60 15.77
CA SER A 314 -8.44 -2.64 14.65
C SER A 314 -9.89 -2.65 15.15
N LYS A 315 -10.21 -3.46 16.18
CA LYS A 315 -11.57 -3.48 16.74
C LYS A 315 -11.93 -2.16 17.42
N TYR A 316 -10.97 -1.57 18.14
CA TYR A 316 -11.14 -0.26 18.75
C TYR A 316 -11.46 0.82 17.71
N ILE A 317 -10.63 0.93 16.66
CA ILE A 317 -10.82 1.90 15.58
C ILE A 317 -12.18 1.69 14.89
N GLN A 318 -12.54 0.44 14.58
CA GLN A 318 -13.83 0.11 13.97
C GLN A 318 -15.01 0.61 14.82
N ASN A 319 -15.03 0.26 16.10
CA ASN A 319 -16.12 0.64 16.99
C ASN A 319 -16.18 2.16 17.19
N MET A 320 -15.03 2.82 17.37
CA MET A 320 -14.97 4.28 17.50
C MET A 320 -15.45 4.99 16.24
N HIS A 321 -15.07 4.51 15.05
CA HIS A 321 -15.56 5.07 13.78
C HIS A 321 -17.08 4.99 13.69
N LEU A 322 -17.69 3.83 13.98
CA LEU A 322 -19.13 3.66 13.95
C LEU A 322 -19.85 4.60 14.91
N LEU A 323 -19.36 4.71 16.16
CA LEU A 323 -19.94 5.60 17.16
C LEU A 323 -19.82 7.08 16.78
N ILE A 324 -18.67 7.50 16.25
CA ILE A 324 -18.47 8.88 15.77
C ILE A 324 -19.38 9.18 14.58
N SER A 325 -19.51 8.26 13.64
CA SER A 325 -20.41 8.41 12.48
C SER A 325 -21.87 8.54 12.92
N TYR A 326 -22.31 7.76 13.90
CA TYR A 326 -23.65 7.89 14.47
C TYR A 326 -23.88 9.29 15.08
N ILE A 327 -22.97 9.77 15.93
CA ILE A 327 -23.06 11.09 16.57
C ILE A 327 -23.17 12.21 15.53
N ARG A 328 -22.39 12.15 14.45
CA ARG A 328 -22.46 13.13 13.36
C ARG A 328 -23.82 13.12 12.69
N SER A 329 -24.34 11.94 12.36
CA SER A 329 -25.63 11.81 11.66
C SER A 329 -26.82 12.39 12.44
N ILE A 330 -26.76 12.39 13.76
CA ILE A 330 -27.80 12.98 14.61
C ILE A 330 -27.55 14.46 14.95
N SER A 331 -26.33 14.96 14.76
CA SER A 331 -25.97 16.36 15.01
C SER A 331 -26.24 17.25 13.79
N ASP A 332 -26.30 16.66 12.59
CA ASP A 332 -26.62 17.34 11.33
C ASP A 332 -28.14 17.40 11.04
N ASN A 333 -28.99 16.84 11.93
CA ASN A 333 -30.46 16.92 11.91
C ASN A 333 -30.99 17.94 12.94
#